data_AF-A0A1G7TV00-F1
#
_entry.id   AF-A0A1G7TV00-F1
#
_cell.length_a   1.000
_cell.length_b   1.000
_cell.length_c   1.000
_cell.angle_alpha   90.00
_cell.angle_beta   90.00
_cell.angle_gamma   90.00
#
_symmetry.space_group_name_H-M   'P 1'
#
loop_
_entity.id
_entity.type
_entity.pdbx_description
1 polymer ?
#
loop_
_entity_poly.entity_id
_entity_poly.type
_entity_poly.pdbx_seq_one_letter_code
_entity_poly.pdbx_strand_id
1 'polypeptide(L)'
;MLLENAPNGISYILRTATDLVYSKLGYRISNLQIEDESQEYSACTFELNKLKIKHRLSKITPTKAGQFVTIWKRNEAGITAPFTDQDEFDLLIISVNDADRSGQFIF
;
A
#
# COMPACT_ATOMS: atom_id res chain seq x y z
N MET A 1 10.18 4.03 -22.33
CA MET A 1 8.95 4.77 -21.97
C MET A 1 7.80 3.78 -22.04
N LEU A 2 7.47 3.13 -20.91
CA LEU A 2 6.39 2.14 -20.84
C LEU A 2 5.27 2.70 -19.95
N LEU A 3 4.56 3.67 -20.53
CA LEU A 3 3.17 3.97 -20.22
C LEU A 3 2.42 3.19 -21.31
N GLU A 4 1.72 2.10 -20.99
CA GLU A 4 0.27 2.10 -20.86
C GLU A 4 -0.16 0.68 -20.43
N ASN A 5 -1.29 0.58 -19.72
CA ASN A 5 -1.90 -0.62 -19.13
C ASN A 5 -1.61 -0.90 -17.64
N ALA A 6 -1.56 0.15 -16.81
CA ALA A 6 -1.89 0.00 -15.39
C ALA A 6 -3.33 0.51 -15.15
N PRO A 7 -4.12 -0.10 -14.26
CA PRO A 7 -5.39 0.48 -13.81
C PRO A 7 -5.14 1.90 -13.30
N ASN A 8 -5.95 2.87 -13.76
CA ASN A 8 -5.90 4.25 -13.28
C ASN A 8 -5.93 4.25 -11.75
N GLY A 9 -4.89 4.77 -11.08
CA GLY A 9 -4.85 4.93 -9.62
C GLY A 9 -3.77 4.15 -8.85
N ILE A 10 -3.08 3.18 -9.45
CA ILE A 10 -1.97 2.49 -8.79
C ILE A 10 -0.76 3.42 -8.63
N SER A 11 -0.21 3.54 -7.42
CA SER A 11 1.03 4.30 -7.20
C SER A 11 2.20 3.69 -8.00
N TYR A 12 3.11 4.53 -8.50
CA TYR A 12 4.26 4.07 -9.29
C TYR A 12 5.03 2.94 -8.60
N ILE A 13 5.18 3.01 -7.27
CA ILE A 13 5.93 2.01 -6.52
C ILE A 13 5.20 0.66 -6.45
N LEU A 14 3.87 0.66 -6.32
CA LEU A 14 3.08 -0.57 -6.34
C LEU A 14 3.09 -1.20 -7.74
N ARG A 15 3.10 -0.37 -8.80
CA ARG A 15 3.30 -0.86 -10.17
C ARG A 15 4.66 -1.52 -10.34
N THR A 16 5.73 -0.88 -9.88
CA THR A 16 7.09 -1.45 -9.95
C THR A 16 7.16 -2.80 -9.23
N ALA A 17 6.59 -2.92 -8.04
CA ALA A 17 6.51 -4.19 -7.32
C ALA A 17 5.71 -5.26 -8.10
N THR A 18 4.63 -4.84 -8.77
CA THR A 18 3.80 -5.73 -9.58
C THR A 18 4.57 -6.30 -10.78
N ASP A 19 5.27 -5.43 -11.50
CA ASP A 19 5.99 -5.79 -12.73
C ASP A 19 7.24 -6.63 -12.46
N LEU A 20 7.95 -6.32 -11.37
CA LEU A 20 9.23 -6.97 -11.04
C LEU A 20 9.07 -8.22 -10.18
N VAL A 21 8.06 -8.27 -9.30
CA VAL A 21 7.93 -9.34 -8.30
C VAL A 21 6.61 -10.09 -8.44
N TYR A 22 5.46 -9.42 -8.26
CA TYR A 22 4.19 -10.12 -8.11
C TYR A 22 3.82 -10.93 -9.36
N SER A 23 3.82 -10.29 -10.53
CA SER A 23 3.47 -10.94 -11.79
C SER A 23 4.41 -12.09 -12.14
N LYS A 24 5.71 -11.95 -11.84
CA LYS A 24 6.74 -12.99 -12.07
C LYS A 24 6.56 -14.20 -11.18
N LEU A 25 5.99 -14.02 -10.00
CA LEU A 25 5.67 -15.09 -9.05
C LEU A 25 4.23 -15.61 -9.20
N GLY A 26 3.49 -15.16 -10.23
CA GLY A 26 2.12 -15.60 -10.47
C GLY A 26 1.05 -14.95 -9.58
N TYR A 27 1.42 -13.90 -8.86
CA TYR A 27 0.47 -13.06 -8.11
C TYR A 27 -0.17 -12.02 -9.03
N ARG A 28 -1.49 -11.85 -8.89
CA ARG A 28 -2.29 -10.88 -9.64
C ARG A 28 -2.99 -9.94 -8.68
N ILE A 29 -2.89 -8.65 -8.96
CA ILE A 29 -3.69 -7.63 -8.28
C ILE A 29 -5.11 -7.64 -8.86
N SER A 30 -6.11 -7.63 -7.99
CA SER A 30 -7.52 -7.44 -8.33
C SER A 30 -8.20 -6.61 -7.24
N ASN A 31 -9.44 -6.17 -7.48
CA ASN A 31 -10.26 -5.43 -6.50
C ASN A 31 -9.55 -4.21 -5.88
N LEU A 32 -8.74 -3.49 -6.66
CA LEU A 32 -8.06 -2.29 -6.20
C LEU A 32 -9.07 -1.19 -5.85
N GLN A 33 -8.98 -0.68 -4.62
CA GLN A 33 -9.73 0.46 -4.12
C GLN A 33 -8.79 1.46 -3.47
N ILE A 34 -8.81 2.71 -3.93
CA ILE A 34 -8.09 3.80 -3.26
C ILE A 34 -8.93 4.22 -2.05
N GLU A 35 -8.28 4.39 -0.89
CA GLU A 35 -8.98 4.83 0.31
C GLU A 35 -9.18 6.35 0.26
N ASP A 36 -10.39 6.81 0.62
CA ASP A 36 -10.70 8.24 0.73
C ASP A 36 -9.89 8.90 1.86
N GLU A 37 -9.65 8.17 2.93
CA GLU A 37 -8.79 8.59 4.04
C GLU A 37 -7.33 8.18 3.78
N SER A 38 -6.39 8.89 4.40
CA SER A 38 -4.95 8.57 4.31
C SER A 38 -4.37 8.60 2.88
N GLN A 39 -4.99 9.32 1.95
CA GLN A 39 -4.49 9.54 0.58
C GLN A 39 -3.06 10.07 0.54
N GLU A 40 -2.69 10.85 1.55
CA GLU A 40 -1.33 11.32 1.77
C GLU A 40 -0.27 10.20 1.78
N TYR A 41 -0.65 8.99 2.21
CA TYR A 41 0.20 7.80 2.25
C TYR A 41 -0.16 6.83 1.11
N SER A 42 -0.77 7.31 0.02
CA SER A 42 -1.25 6.51 -1.11
C SER A 42 -2.04 5.26 -0.66
N ALA A 43 -2.88 5.44 0.36
CA ALA A 43 -3.64 4.37 0.97
C ALA A 43 -4.55 3.69 -0.06
N CYS A 44 -4.39 2.38 -0.19
CA CYS A 44 -5.27 1.57 -1.01
C CYS A 44 -5.42 0.16 -0.44
N THR A 45 -6.47 -0.51 -0.87
CA THR A 45 -6.69 -1.93 -0.64
C THR A 45 -6.79 -2.65 -1.97
N PHE A 46 -6.37 -3.92 -1.99
CA PHE A 46 -6.52 -4.77 -3.16
C PHE A 46 -6.41 -6.24 -2.73
N GLU A 47 -6.73 -7.14 -3.65
CA GLU A 47 -6.45 -8.56 -3.48
C GLU A 47 -5.23 -8.97 -4.29
N LEU A 48 -4.29 -9.65 -3.64
CA LEU A 48 -3.19 -10.35 -4.30
C LEU A 48 -3.57 -11.83 -4.41
N ASN A 49 -4.09 -12.23 -5.58
CA ASN A 49 -4.84 -13.48 -5.78
C ASN A 49 -6.04 -13.59 -4.84
N LYS A 50 -5.87 -14.17 -3.65
CA LYS A 50 -6.95 -14.33 -2.62
C LYS A 50 -6.62 -13.62 -1.31
N LEU A 51 -5.43 -13.01 -1.20
CA LEU A 51 -4.99 -12.32 0.00
C LEU A 51 -5.49 -10.88 -0.04
N LYS A 52 -6.27 -10.46 0.95
CA LYS A 52 -6.72 -9.09 1.17
C LYS A 52 -5.57 -8.25 1.70
N ILE A 53 -5.17 -7.24 0.93
CA ILE A 53 -4.02 -6.39 1.23
C ILE A 53 -4.48 -5.00 1.65
N LYS A 54 -3.90 -4.48 2.73
CA LYS A 54 -3.82 -3.04 2.99
C LYS A 54 -2.45 -2.54 2.55
N HIS A 55 -2.42 -1.48 1.75
CA HIS A 55 -1.18 -0.90 1.24
C HIS A 55 -1.02 0.56 1.65
N ARG A 56 0.21 0.95 1.97
CA ARG A 56 0.62 2.34 2.22
C ARG A 56 1.97 2.62 1.56
N LEU A 57 2.20 3.87 1.23
CA LEU A 57 3.50 4.45 0.89
C LEU A 57 4.01 5.25 2.09
N SER A 58 5.21 4.91 2.57
CA SER A 58 5.89 5.67 3.62
C SER A 58 6.39 7.04 3.12
N LYS A 59 6.72 7.92 4.06
CA LYS A 59 7.30 9.23 3.81
C LYS A 59 8.59 9.42 4.59
N ILE A 60 9.56 10.07 3.95
CA ILE A 60 10.72 10.60 4.65
C ILE A 60 10.31 11.88 5.37
N THR A 61 10.65 11.99 6.65
CA THR A 61 10.42 13.22 7.42
C THR A 61 11.73 13.99 7.61
N PRO A 62 11.74 15.34 7.53
CA PRO A 62 12.99 16.12 7.59
C PRO A 62 13.78 15.94 8.90
N THR A 63 13.09 15.71 10.01
CA THR A 63 13.69 15.80 11.36
C THR A 63 14.00 14.45 12.00
N LYS A 64 13.54 13.34 11.41
CA LYS A 64 13.78 11.99 11.95
C LYS A 64 14.22 11.06 10.82
N ALA A 65 15.30 10.33 11.07
CA ALA A 65 15.75 9.27 10.17
C ALA A 65 14.71 8.16 10.06
N GLY A 66 14.56 7.61 8.86
CA GLY A 66 13.66 6.48 8.59
C GLY A 66 12.45 6.85 7.74
N GLN A 67 11.50 5.93 7.71
CA GLN A 67 10.32 5.95 6.87
C GLN A 67 9.07 6.01 7.75
N PHE A 68 8.40 7.15 7.75
CA PHE A 68 7.21 7.38 8.53
C PHE A 68 5.96 6.94 7.77
N VAL A 69 5.05 6.23 8.43
CA VAL A 69 3.77 5.82 7.87
C VAL A 69 2.71 5.90 8.95
N THR A 70 1.46 6.17 8.56
CA THR A 70 0.31 6.12 9.47
C THR A 70 -0.65 5.03 9.02
N ILE A 71 -1.17 4.27 9.99
CA ILE A 71 -2.04 3.13 9.78
C ILE A 71 -3.12 3.19 10.86
N TRP A 72 -4.33 3.59 10.47
CA TRP A 72 -5.48 3.75 11.35
C TRP A 72 -6.78 3.65 10.55
N LYS A 73 -7.90 3.50 11.25
CA LYS A 73 -9.27 3.47 10.71
C LYS A 73 -10.19 4.39 11.51
N ARG A 74 -11.37 4.72 10.97
CA ARG A 74 -12.49 5.25 11.77
C ARG A 74 -13.25 4.10 12.41
N ASN A 75 -13.48 4.17 13.71
CA ASN A 75 -14.42 3.26 14.37
C ASN A 75 -15.87 3.66 14.07
N GLU A 76 -16.83 2.90 14.59
CA GLU A 76 -18.28 3.15 14.40
C GLU A 76 -18.72 4.55 14.87
N ALA A 77 -18.00 5.14 15.83
CA ALA A 77 -18.25 6.50 16.33
C ALA A 77 -17.53 7.60 15.51
N GLY A 78 -16.85 7.25 14.41
CA GLY A 78 -16.09 8.19 13.58
C GLY A 78 -14.74 8.64 14.19
N ILE A 79 -14.27 7.97 15.24
CA ILE A 79 -13.03 8.35 15.94
C ILE A 79 -11.86 7.56 15.34
N THR A 80 -10.68 8.20 15.26
CA THR A 80 -9.43 7.54 14.84
C THR A 80 -9.10 6.40 15.81
N ALA A 81 -8.96 5.19 15.28
CA ALA A 81 -8.64 3.99 16.03
C ALA A 81 -7.57 3.16 15.30
N PRO A 82 -6.76 2.38 16.03
CA PRO A 82 -5.88 1.40 15.42
C PRO A 82 -6.70 0.27 14.78
N PHE A 83 -6.08 -0.45 13.84
CA PHE A 83 -6.57 -1.76 13.44
C PHE A 83 -6.34 -2.79 14.56
N THR A 84 -7.17 -3.82 14.58
CA THR A 84 -7.11 -4.95 15.51
C THR A 84 -7.03 -6.26 14.73
N ASP A 85 -6.82 -7.36 15.44
CA ASP A 85 -6.82 -8.73 14.88
C ASP A 85 -8.18 -9.18 14.33
N GLN A 86 -9.24 -8.41 14.59
CA GLN A 86 -10.59 -8.65 14.06
C GLN A 86 -10.84 -7.93 12.71
N ASP A 87 -9.91 -7.07 12.27
CA ASP A 87 -10.07 -6.38 10.98
C ASP A 87 -9.77 -7.31 9.81
N GLU A 88 -10.62 -7.26 8.78
CA GLU A 88 -10.53 -8.17 7.64
C GLU A 88 -9.47 -7.75 6.60
N PHE A 89 -8.21 -8.06 6.88
CA PHE A 89 -7.15 -8.09 5.88
C PHE A 89 -6.09 -9.14 6.27
N ASP A 90 -5.42 -9.71 5.26
CA ASP A 90 -4.43 -10.77 5.49
C ASP A 90 -3.03 -10.20 5.69
N LEU A 91 -2.67 -9.15 4.95
CA LEU A 91 -1.33 -8.55 4.99
C LEU A 91 -1.37 -7.04 4.90
N LEU A 92 -0.44 -6.40 5.61
CA LEU A 92 -0.12 -4.99 5.46
C LEU A 92 1.17 -4.83 4.68
N ILE A 93 1.10 -4.20 3.52
CA ILE A 93 2.26 -3.92 2.67
C ILE A 93 2.62 -2.43 2.76
N ILE A 94 3.81 -2.13 3.24
CA ILE A 94 4.36 -0.77 3.28
C ILE A 94 5.43 -0.63 2.22
N SER A 95 5.12 0.12 1.15
CA SER A 95 6.10 0.51 0.14
C SER A 95 6.96 1.66 0.64
N VAL A 96 8.24 1.60 0.29
CA VAL A 96 9.23 2.63 0.58
C VAL A 96 9.86 3.07 -0.73
N ASN A 97 10.07 4.39 -0.85
CA ASN A 97 10.85 4.98 -1.92
C ASN A 97 11.80 6.04 -1.36
N ASP A 98 13.10 5.90 -1.64
CA ASP A 98 14.15 6.82 -1.24
C ASP A 98 15.15 7.00 -2.40
N ALA A 99 14.97 8.10 -3.14
CA ALA A 99 15.67 8.38 -4.39
C ALA A 99 15.62 7.17 -5.35
N ASP A 100 16.76 6.54 -5.62
CA ASP A 100 16.89 5.41 -6.55
C ASP A 100 16.68 4.04 -5.88
N ARG A 101 16.37 4.03 -4.57
CA ARG A 101 16.15 2.81 -3.79
C ARG A 101 14.69 2.67 -3.46
N SER A 102 14.17 1.47 -3.66
CA SER A 102 12.80 1.15 -3.29
C SER A 102 12.66 -0.26 -2.77
N GLY A 103 11.59 -0.50 -2.02
CA GLY A 103 11.30 -1.80 -1.44
C GLY A 103 9.93 -1.85 -0.78
N GLN A 104 9.61 -3.02 -0.23
CA GLN A 104 8.38 -3.26 0.51
C GLN A 104 8.67 -4.02 1.81
N PHE A 105 7.98 -3.61 2.87
CA PHE A 105 7.82 -4.41 4.08
C PHE A 105 6.44 -5.07 4.03
N ILE A 106 6.37 -6.34 4.42
CA ILE A 106 5.15 -7.15 4.44
C ILE A 106 4.99 -7.66 5.87
N PHE A 107 3.88 -7.28 6.52
CA PHE A 107 3.51 -7.70 7.86
C PHE A 107 2.24 -8.54 7.82
#